data_AF-A0A8J3YFL2-F1
#
_entry.id   AF-A0A8J3YFL2-F1
#
_cell.length_a   1.000
_cell.length_b   1.000
_cell.length_c   1.000
_cell.angle_alpha   90.00
_cell.angle_beta   90.00
_cell.angle_gamma   90.00
#
_symmetry.space_group_name_H-M   'P 1'
#
loop_
_entity.id
_entity.type
_entity.pdbx_description
1 polymer ?
#
loop_
_entity_poly.entity_id
_entity_poly.type
_entity_poly.pdbx_seq_one_letter_code
_entity_poly.pdbx_strand_id
1 'polypeptide(L)'
;MPDLLMHAKLGISEMIAKIEERSSLLTLAGHEVYDGTLQPFYEFKHLTFQEYLCARAITEKWLPQALSASSTLDLIKPRLGDSTWREVVVLTAALQGRSASAVVAEVIKKIRAVPRPARNTADDINRYDDRIFPLVSNLVGCLADDVPVAPELLDKALYHVVYMFEGDVALEVLGSRYEDSLRAYVQSRASIAKDLDPAVTLFVSLVGSEFVDQPVHKILDACAVELRRSDESGVLRGFALLVFACLYDGNALEPEVPRPIGKVHLSKWRKSFEIAASVLCADRLSPASKVLAIWAIGWRGLSVQSPELVNRLQQWLLRAWVNEPDRSSGIPWALMTTRIVGRWDIGDLNIEPTALDSFFSYQLEVRGESPRVMCAIYLCSYYLDLPWRRERIAEVMQGDQELGDARNRTEVEFAVRMFEALGEPVPDPFKKRSKLLRSRDR
;
A
#
# COMPACT_ATOMS: atom_id res chain seq x y z
N MET A 1 -21.48 33.68 9.78
CA MET A 1 -20.62 32.89 10.70
C MET A 1 -21.37 31.96 11.69
N PRO A 2 -22.72 31.89 11.78
CA PRO A 2 -23.38 30.81 12.55
C PRO A 2 -23.40 29.46 11.82
N ASP A 3 -23.47 29.46 10.49
CA ASP A 3 -23.74 28.24 9.70
C ASP A 3 -22.56 27.26 9.60
N LEU A 4 -21.33 27.74 9.82
CA LEU A 4 -20.11 26.90 9.81
C LEU A 4 -19.94 26.07 11.09
N LEU A 5 -20.52 26.51 12.21
CA LEU A 5 -20.42 25.84 13.50
C LEU A 5 -21.54 24.81 13.73
N MET A 6 -22.64 24.88 12.97
CA MET A 6 -23.75 23.92 13.09
C MET A 6 -23.38 22.49 12.64
N HIS A 7 -22.25 22.31 11.97
CA HIS A 7 -21.78 20.99 11.50
C HIS A 7 -20.61 20.41 12.32
N ALA A 8 -20.05 21.18 13.26
CA ALA A 8 -18.97 20.72 14.12
C ALA A 8 -19.55 19.92 15.30
N LYS A 9 -19.48 18.59 15.22
CA LYS A 9 -19.89 17.67 16.32
C LYS A 9 -18.80 17.46 17.39
N LEU A 10 -17.67 18.16 17.30
CA LEU A 10 -16.50 17.91 18.15
C LEU A 10 -16.62 18.66 19.47
N GLY A 11 -16.33 17.97 20.58
CA GLY A 11 -16.18 18.61 21.88
C GLY A 11 -14.96 19.54 21.90
N ILE A 12 -14.92 20.51 22.82
CA ILE A 12 -13.79 21.47 22.94
C ILE A 12 -12.46 20.73 23.10
N SER A 13 -12.41 19.67 23.90
CA SER A 13 -11.19 18.87 24.09
C SER A 13 -10.75 18.14 22.82
N GLU A 14 -11.69 17.65 22.02
CA GLU A 14 -11.41 17.04 20.71
C GLU A 14 -10.98 18.07 19.67
N MET A 15 -11.55 19.28 19.72
CA MET A 15 -11.14 20.40 18.89
C MET A 15 -9.72 20.85 19.23
N ILE A 16 -9.37 20.93 20.52
CA ILE A 16 -8.02 21.25 20.96
C ILE A 16 -7.05 20.16 20.54
N ALA A 17 -7.36 18.87 20.79
CA ALA A 17 -6.52 17.76 20.35
C ALA A 17 -6.29 17.78 18.83
N LYS A 18 -7.32 18.09 18.03
CA LYS A 18 -7.18 18.27 16.58
C LYS A 18 -6.35 19.50 16.21
N ILE A 19 -6.46 20.61 16.94
CA ILE A 19 -5.61 21.79 16.72
C ILE A 19 -4.16 21.43 17.03
N GLU A 20 -3.88 20.76 18.13
CA GLU A 20 -2.53 20.32 18.51
C GLU A 20 -1.95 19.33 17.50
N GLU A 21 -2.73 18.35 17.08
CA GLU A 21 -2.34 17.32 16.10
C GLU A 21 -2.09 17.91 14.71
N ARG A 22 -2.97 18.80 14.24
CA ARG A 22 -2.94 19.29 12.85
C ARG A 22 -2.10 20.53 12.66
N SER A 23 -2.31 21.53 13.49
CA SER A 23 -1.66 22.81 13.24
C SER A 23 -0.21 22.79 13.67
N SER A 24 0.15 21.92 14.63
CA SER A 24 1.38 22.07 15.41
C SER A 24 1.63 23.55 15.77
N LEU A 25 0.58 24.37 15.87
CA LEU A 25 0.68 25.78 16.24
C LEU A 25 0.69 25.85 17.74
N LEU A 26 -0.09 25.01 18.42
CA LEU A 26 -0.20 24.96 19.87
C LEU A 26 0.23 23.58 20.36
N THR A 27 0.97 23.54 21.46
CA THR A 27 1.28 22.34 22.22
C THR A 27 0.95 22.63 23.67
N LEU A 28 0.22 21.74 24.33
CA LEU A 28 0.03 21.78 25.78
C LEU A 28 1.40 21.82 26.47
N ALA A 29 1.77 22.98 26.96
CA ALA A 29 3.06 23.19 27.63
C ALA A 29 2.95 22.88 29.13
N GLY A 30 1.74 22.94 29.68
CA GLY A 30 1.48 22.55 31.06
C GLY A 30 0.11 22.99 31.53
N HIS A 31 -0.04 23.08 32.85
CA HIS A 31 -1.22 23.63 33.50
C HIS A 31 -0.80 24.78 34.40
N GLU A 32 -1.58 25.85 34.39
CA GLU A 32 -1.38 27.02 35.23
C GLU A 32 -2.64 27.27 36.06
N VAL A 33 -2.48 27.75 37.29
CA VAL A 33 -3.62 28.10 38.14
C VAL A 33 -4.05 29.52 37.81
N TYR A 34 -5.19 29.65 37.14
CA TYR A 34 -5.82 30.93 36.83
C TYR A 34 -7.13 31.05 37.62
N ASP A 35 -7.23 32.08 38.45
CA ASP A 35 -8.37 32.32 39.36
C ASP A 35 -8.75 31.11 40.24
N GLY A 36 -7.74 30.51 40.87
CA GLY A 36 -7.90 29.34 41.75
C GLY A 36 -8.27 28.04 41.03
N THR A 37 -8.36 28.06 39.70
CA THR A 37 -8.71 26.90 38.87
C THR A 37 -7.51 26.47 38.04
N LEU A 38 -7.20 25.17 38.04
CA LEU A 38 -6.15 24.61 37.19
C LEU A 38 -6.63 24.62 35.74
N GLN A 39 -6.00 25.43 34.89
CA GLN A 39 -6.30 25.55 33.47
C GLN A 39 -5.10 25.09 32.63
N PRO A 40 -5.31 24.37 31.52
CA PRO A 40 -4.23 24.06 30.59
C PRO A 40 -3.73 25.34 29.91
N PHE A 41 -2.41 25.53 29.81
CA PHE A 41 -1.81 26.60 29.01
C PHE A 41 -1.01 26.01 27.85
N TYR A 42 -1.10 26.67 26.70
CA TYR A 42 -0.59 26.19 25.43
C TYR A 42 0.50 27.13 24.92
N GLU A 43 1.57 26.57 24.38
CA GLU A 43 2.67 27.32 23.76
C GLU A 43 2.64 27.20 22.25
N PHE A 44 3.13 28.25 21.57
CA PHE A 44 3.28 28.22 20.13
C PHE A 44 4.53 27.45 19.68
N LYS A 45 4.39 26.49 18.76
CA LYS A 45 5.54 25.81 18.15
C LYS A 45 6.23 26.76 17.16
N HIS A 46 7.56 26.88 17.26
CA HIS A 46 8.28 28.08 16.85
C HIS A 46 8.44 28.30 15.31
N LEU A 47 8.31 27.25 14.49
CA LEU A 47 8.46 27.34 13.02
C LEU A 47 7.14 27.71 12.31
N THR A 48 6.00 27.23 12.81
CA THR A 48 4.67 27.48 12.22
C THR A 48 4.20 28.93 12.37
N PHE A 49 4.71 29.66 13.39
CA PHE A 49 4.33 31.06 13.60
C PHE A 49 4.86 32.01 12.52
N GLN A 50 6.10 31.85 12.06
CA GLN A 50 6.66 32.70 10.99
C GLN A 50 5.96 32.43 9.65
N GLU A 51 5.68 31.16 9.37
CA GLU A 51 4.96 30.73 8.17
C GLU A 51 3.53 31.26 8.17
N TYR A 52 2.86 31.23 9.34
CA TYR A 52 1.56 31.84 9.55
C TYR A 52 1.59 33.37 9.35
N LEU A 53 2.56 34.07 9.93
CA LEU A 53 2.71 35.52 9.73
C LEU A 53 2.96 35.86 8.25
N CYS A 54 3.75 35.04 7.54
CA CYS A 54 3.98 35.19 6.11
C CYS A 54 2.68 34.99 5.32
N ALA A 55 1.96 33.89 5.56
CA ALA A 55 0.68 33.59 4.93
C ALA A 55 -0.36 34.70 5.18
N ARG A 56 -0.41 35.22 6.41
CA ARG A 56 -1.22 36.39 6.78
C ARG A 56 -0.82 37.64 6.02
N ALA A 57 0.47 37.97 5.98
CA ALA A 57 0.93 39.16 5.26
C ALA A 57 0.57 39.11 3.77
N ILE A 58 0.68 37.91 3.17
CA ILE A 58 0.29 37.66 1.78
C ILE A 58 -1.23 37.81 1.59
N THR A 59 -2.03 37.26 2.50
CA THR A 59 -3.49 37.23 2.40
C THR A 59 -4.10 38.62 2.67
N GLU A 60 -3.64 39.30 3.71
CA GLU A 60 -4.10 40.63 4.16
C GLU A 60 -3.43 41.79 3.42
N LYS A 61 -2.54 41.50 2.47
CA LYS A 61 -1.79 42.49 1.69
C LYS A 61 -0.91 43.42 2.54
N TRP A 62 -0.35 42.91 3.64
CA TRP A 62 0.65 43.60 4.45
C TRP A 62 2.04 43.50 3.82
N LEU A 63 2.13 43.88 2.56
CA LEU A 63 3.33 43.74 1.73
C LEU A 63 3.86 45.13 1.34
N PRO A 64 5.16 45.24 1.01
CA PRO A 64 5.70 46.45 0.40
C PRO A 64 4.89 46.87 -0.84
N GLN A 65 4.83 48.17 -1.11
CA GLN A 65 4.01 48.74 -2.19
C GLN A 65 4.32 48.14 -3.58
N ALA A 66 5.55 47.68 -3.81
CA ALA A 66 5.94 47.00 -5.05
C ALA A 66 5.20 45.67 -5.29
N LEU A 67 4.68 45.03 -4.23
CA LEU A 67 4.01 43.73 -4.28
C LEU A 67 2.50 43.82 -4.01
N SER A 68 1.99 45.00 -3.62
CA SER A 68 0.60 45.15 -3.18
C SER A 68 -0.42 45.01 -4.31
N ALA A 69 -0.01 45.27 -5.56
CA ALA A 69 -0.86 45.11 -6.75
C ALA A 69 -0.99 43.65 -7.21
N SER A 70 -0.12 42.75 -6.77
CA SER A 70 -0.15 41.33 -7.15
C SER A 70 -1.30 40.59 -6.46
N SER A 71 -1.96 39.68 -7.17
CA SER A 71 -2.92 38.79 -6.53
C SER A 71 -2.20 37.85 -5.55
N THR A 72 -2.92 37.29 -4.58
CA THR A 72 -2.33 36.33 -3.63
C THR A 72 -1.77 35.11 -4.34
N LEU A 73 -2.46 34.63 -5.39
CA LEU A 73 -1.97 33.53 -6.20
C LEU A 73 -0.66 33.90 -6.91
N ASP A 74 -0.54 35.10 -7.47
CA ASP A 74 0.69 35.54 -8.16
C ASP A 74 1.91 35.54 -7.24
N LEU A 75 1.69 35.83 -5.94
CA LEU A 75 2.75 35.87 -4.93
C LEU A 75 3.26 34.48 -4.55
N ILE A 76 2.35 33.50 -4.37
CA ILE A 76 2.73 32.14 -3.95
C ILE A 76 3.04 31.21 -5.12
N LYS A 77 2.53 31.52 -6.33
CA LYS A 77 2.67 30.68 -7.52
C LYS A 77 4.13 30.29 -7.84
N PRO A 78 5.14 31.17 -7.74
CA PRO A 78 6.54 30.80 -7.95
C PRO A 78 7.06 29.77 -6.94
N ARG A 79 6.45 29.67 -5.76
CA ARG A 79 6.87 28.86 -4.62
C ARG A 79 6.14 27.53 -4.47
N LEU A 80 5.11 27.25 -5.27
CA LEU A 80 4.32 26.01 -5.16
C LEU A 80 5.15 24.71 -5.31
N GLY A 81 6.32 24.77 -5.95
CA GLY A 81 7.23 23.62 -6.11
C GLY A 81 8.39 23.60 -5.12
N ASP A 82 8.38 24.47 -4.12
CA ASP A 82 9.45 24.62 -3.12
C ASP A 82 8.93 24.04 -1.80
N SER A 83 9.53 22.93 -1.34
CA SER A 83 9.09 22.24 -0.11
C SER A 83 9.27 23.09 1.14
N THR A 84 10.20 24.05 1.13
CA THR A 84 10.40 24.99 2.25
C THR A 84 9.25 25.99 2.41
N TRP A 85 8.39 26.09 1.39
CA TRP A 85 7.21 26.96 1.39
C TRP A 85 5.90 26.21 1.62
N ARG A 86 5.95 24.90 1.91
CA ARG A 86 4.75 24.05 2.04
C ARG A 86 3.71 24.68 2.97
N GLU A 87 4.10 24.96 4.21
CA GLU A 87 3.19 25.48 5.22
C GLU A 87 2.67 26.87 4.86
N VAL A 88 3.51 27.76 4.31
CA VAL A 88 3.07 29.08 3.85
C VAL A 88 2.01 28.96 2.75
N VAL A 89 2.17 28.03 1.81
CA VAL A 89 1.22 27.79 0.72
C VAL A 89 -0.11 27.28 1.25
N VAL A 90 -0.08 26.25 2.11
CA VAL A 90 -1.28 25.63 2.68
C VAL A 90 -2.03 26.62 3.57
N LEU A 91 -1.33 27.32 4.48
CA LEU A 91 -1.92 28.35 5.34
C LEU A 91 -2.48 29.52 4.53
N THR A 92 -1.78 29.96 3.49
CA THR A 92 -2.31 31.02 2.61
C THR A 92 -3.61 30.55 1.96
N ALA A 93 -3.65 29.32 1.43
CA ALA A 93 -4.87 28.77 0.85
C ALA A 93 -6.00 28.68 1.89
N ALA A 94 -5.73 28.19 3.10
CA ALA A 94 -6.71 28.13 4.18
C ALA A 94 -7.29 29.50 4.54
N LEU A 95 -6.43 30.51 4.71
CA LEU A 95 -6.83 31.89 5.06
C LEU A 95 -7.65 32.57 3.95
N GLN A 96 -7.51 32.17 2.69
CA GLN A 96 -8.27 32.73 1.57
C GLN A 96 -9.74 32.28 1.52
N GLY A 97 -10.14 31.27 2.31
CA GLY A 97 -11.50 30.77 2.33
C GLY A 97 -12.01 30.37 0.94
N ARG A 98 -13.07 31.03 0.44
CA ARG A 98 -13.69 30.69 -0.86
C ARG A 98 -12.76 30.91 -2.06
N SER A 99 -11.76 31.78 -1.95
CA SER A 99 -10.80 32.04 -3.03
C SER A 99 -9.69 30.98 -3.13
N ALA A 100 -9.61 30.06 -2.17
CA ALA A 100 -8.58 29.03 -2.09
C ALA A 100 -8.59 28.04 -3.27
N SER A 101 -9.76 27.86 -3.91
CA SER A 101 -9.89 26.98 -5.08
C SER A 101 -8.97 27.40 -6.23
N ALA A 102 -8.60 28.68 -6.33
CA ALA A 102 -7.63 29.13 -7.33
C ALA A 102 -6.22 28.60 -7.07
N VAL A 103 -5.81 28.48 -5.81
CA VAL A 103 -4.53 27.89 -5.41
C VAL A 103 -4.49 26.41 -5.76
N VAL A 104 -5.52 25.66 -5.37
CA VAL A 104 -5.63 24.22 -5.67
C VAL A 104 -5.66 23.97 -7.18
N ALA A 105 -6.40 24.78 -7.95
CA ALA A 105 -6.42 24.68 -9.41
C ALA A 105 -5.03 24.89 -10.03
N GLU A 106 -4.26 25.87 -9.53
CA GLU A 106 -2.90 26.13 -10.02
C GLU A 106 -1.91 25.02 -9.62
N VAL A 107 -2.04 24.45 -8.41
CA VAL A 107 -1.25 23.27 -7.99
C VAL A 107 -1.52 22.08 -8.92
N ILE A 108 -2.79 21.75 -9.17
CA ILE A 108 -3.18 20.67 -10.10
C ILE A 108 -2.62 20.94 -11.51
N LYS A 109 -2.71 22.20 -11.98
CA LYS A 109 -2.15 22.61 -13.28
C LYS A 109 -0.64 22.38 -13.33
N LYS A 110 0.09 22.72 -12.26
CA LYS A 110 1.54 22.51 -12.19
C LYS A 110 1.91 21.03 -12.14
N ILE A 111 1.20 20.20 -11.37
CA ILE A 111 1.41 18.74 -11.35
C ILE A 111 1.31 18.18 -12.77
N ARG A 112 0.27 18.56 -13.51
CA ARG A 112 0.05 18.11 -14.90
C ARG A 112 1.10 18.62 -15.89
N ALA A 113 1.77 19.71 -15.57
CA ALA A 113 2.82 20.28 -16.40
C ALA A 113 4.20 19.65 -16.15
N VAL A 114 4.35 18.81 -15.11
CA VAL A 114 5.60 18.07 -14.91
C VAL A 114 5.63 16.88 -15.89
N PRO A 115 6.59 16.85 -16.84
CA PRO A 115 6.67 15.76 -17.80
C PRO A 115 7.09 14.47 -17.09
N ARG A 116 6.36 13.38 -17.34
CA ARG A 116 6.79 12.05 -16.91
C ARG A 116 8.07 11.66 -17.65
N PRO A 117 9.01 11.00 -16.99
CA PRO A 117 10.25 10.58 -17.63
C PRO A 117 9.94 9.57 -18.75
N ALA A 118 10.60 9.75 -19.89
CA ALA A 118 10.45 8.85 -21.04
C ALA A 118 11.23 7.54 -20.86
N ARG A 119 12.20 7.53 -19.94
CA ARG A 119 13.01 6.37 -19.57
C ARG A 119 12.89 6.12 -18.07
N ASN A 120 12.78 4.87 -17.66
CA ASN A 120 12.71 4.49 -16.25
C ASN A 120 14.11 4.27 -15.68
N THR A 121 15.01 5.24 -15.83
CA THR A 121 16.28 5.22 -15.09
C THR A 121 16.04 5.71 -13.67
N ALA A 122 16.83 5.23 -12.70
CA ALA A 122 16.69 5.67 -11.30
C ALA A 122 16.85 7.19 -11.17
N ASP A 123 17.79 7.80 -11.89
CA ASP A 123 18.02 9.25 -11.88
C ASP A 123 16.84 10.03 -12.48
N ASP A 124 16.22 9.53 -13.56
CA ASP A 124 15.06 10.17 -14.18
C ASP A 124 13.83 10.12 -13.26
N ILE A 125 13.65 9.00 -12.55
CA ILE A 125 12.58 8.82 -11.55
C ILE A 125 12.81 9.78 -10.38
N ASN A 126 14.01 9.79 -9.79
CA ASN A 126 14.33 10.68 -8.66
C ASN A 126 14.10 12.15 -9.00
N ARG A 127 14.55 12.62 -10.17
CA ARG A 127 14.33 14.00 -10.61
C ARG A 127 12.86 14.34 -10.86
N TYR A 128 12.07 13.37 -11.31
CA TYR A 128 10.63 13.54 -11.47
C TYR A 128 9.96 13.68 -10.10
N ASP A 129 10.33 12.80 -9.16
CA ASP A 129 9.80 12.79 -7.80
C ASP A 129 10.16 14.08 -7.05
N ASP A 130 11.41 14.55 -7.12
CA ASP A 130 11.86 15.83 -6.51
C ASP A 130 11.00 17.04 -6.95
N ARG A 131 10.48 17.01 -8.18
CA ARG A 131 9.67 18.09 -8.74
C ARG A 131 8.18 17.95 -8.44
N ILE A 132 7.68 16.71 -8.40
CA ILE A 132 6.26 16.38 -8.16
C ILE A 132 5.94 16.47 -6.68
N PHE A 133 6.85 15.97 -5.83
CA PHE A 133 6.62 15.76 -4.42
C PHE A 133 6.16 17.05 -3.69
N PRO A 134 6.81 18.22 -3.84
CA PRO A 134 6.34 19.44 -3.17
C PRO A 134 4.93 19.86 -3.62
N LEU A 135 4.59 19.64 -4.90
CA LEU A 135 3.29 20.01 -5.46
C LEU A 135 2.17 19.11 -4.92
N VAL A 136 2.39 17.80 -4.90
CA VAL A 136 1.42 16.84 -4.36
C VAL A 136 1.30 16.99 -2.85
N SER A 137 2.42 17.22 -2.15
CA SER A 137 2.44 17.51 -0.72
C SER A 137 1.62 18.76 -0.37
N ASN A 138 1.73 19.84 -1.15
CA ASN A 138 0.89 21.03 -1.01
C ASN A 138 -0.60 20.72 -1.22
N LEU A 139 -0.93 19.87 -2.20
CA LEU A 139 -2.30 19.45 -2.46
C LEU A 139 -2.88 18.63 -1.30
N VAL A 140 -2.09 17.70 -0.76
CA VAL A 140 -2.47 16.90 0.42
C VAL A 140 -2.68 17.80 1.63
N GLY A 141 -1.73 18.70 1.93
CA GLY A 141 -1.86 19.65 3.03
C GLY A 141 -3.13 20.51 2.90
N CYS A 142 -3.45 20.99 1.70
CA CYS A 142 -4.71 21.71 1.48
C CYS A 142 -5.96 20.87 1.80
N LEU A 143 -5.97 19.59 1.46
CA LEU A 143 -7.10 18.71 1.79
C LEU A 143 -7.13 18.37 3.29
N ALA A 144 -5.99 18.10 3.90
CA ALA A 144 -5.87 17.80 5.32
C ALA A 144 -6.34 18.98 6.20
N ASP A 145 -6.01 20.21 5.81
CA ASP A 145 -6.36 21.45 6.50
C ASP A 145 -7.73 22.03 6.07
N ASP A 146 -8.59 21.21 5.48
CA ASP A 146 -9.99 21.56 5.19
C ASP A 146 -10.15 22.79 4.28
N VAL A 147 -9.13 23.10 3.47
CA VAL A 147 -9.13 24.22 2.53
C VAL A 147 -10.32 24.09 1.56
N PRO A 148 -11.12 25.15 1.31
CA PRO A 148 -12.25 25.07 0.40
C PRO A 148 -11.89 24.74 -1.06
N VAL A 149 -12.23 23.52 -1.49
CA VAL A 149 -12.06 23.02 -2.86
C VAL A 149 -13.41 22.88 -3.55
N ALA A 150 -13.52 23.42 -4.77
CA ALA A 150 -14.69 23.26 -5.61
C ALA A 150 -14.90 21.78 -6.00
N PRO A 151 -16.15 21.26 -6.04
CA PRO A 151 -16.42 19.85 -6.33
C PRO A 151 -15.76 19.34 -7.63
N GLU A 152 -15.69 20.17 -8.67
CA GLU A 152 -15.12 19.82 -9.98
C GLU A 152 -13.58 19.72 -9.98
N LEU A 153 -12.95 20.20 -8.90
CA LEU A 153 -11.52 20.08 -8.64
C LEU A 153 -11.20 18.94 -7.68
N LEU A 154 -12.13 18.57 -6.78
CA LEU A 154 -11.89 17.55 -5.76
C LEU A 154 -11.53 16.20 -6.37
N ASP A 155 -12.29 15.71 -7.37
CA ASP A 155 -11.98 14.43 -8.04
C ASP A 155 -10.59 14.43 -8.69
N LYS A 156 -10.17 15.58 -9.23
CA LYS A 156 -8.83 15.74 -9.84
C LYS A 156 -7.76 15.79 -8.76
N ALA A 157 -8.05 16.42 -7.63
CA ALA A 157 -7.15 16.46 -6.49
C ALA A 157 -6.92 15.06 -5.93
N LEU A 158 -8.00 14.33 -5.64
CA LEU A 158 -7.96 12.96 -5.13
C LEU A 158 -7.22 12.04 -6.10
N TYR A 159 -7.43 12.17 -7.42
CA TYR A 159 -6.62 11.43 -8.40
C TYR A 159 -5.12 11.64 -8.20
N HIS A 160 -4.67 12.90 -8.06
CA HIS A 160 -3.24 13.17 -7.88
C HIS A 160 -2.72 12.70 -6.51
N VAL A 161 -3.52 12.80 -5.45
CA VAL A 161 -3.17 12.28 -4.12
C VAL A 161 -2.99 10.76 -4.13
N VAL A 162 -3.91 10.03 -4.77
CA VAL A 162 -3.89 8.56 -4.81
C VAL A 162 -2.79 8.02 -5.72
N TYR A 163 -2.58 8.64 -6.89
CA TYR A 163 -1.75 8.06 -7.96
C TYR A 163 -0.33 8.63 -8.08
N MET A 164 0.00 9.68 -7.35
CA MET A 164 1.32 10.33 -7.45
C MET A 164 2.11 10.31 -6.15
N PHE A 165 1.64 9.61 -5.11
CA PHE A 165 2.31 9.54 -3.82
C PHE A 165 2.29 8.12 -3.25
N GLU A 166 3.32 7.79 -2.47
CA GLU A 166 3.34 6.61 -1.59
C GLU A 166 2.16 6.69 -0.59
N GLY A 167 1.48 5.57 -0.35
CA GLY A 167 0.16 5.57 0.29
C GLY A 167 0.05 6.29 1.64
N ASP A 168 1.15 6.46 2.36
CA ASP A 168 1.16 7.01 3.72
C ASP A 168 0.77 8.49 3.79
N VAL A 169 1.16 9.32 2.82
CA VAL A 169 0.83 10.76 2.87
C VAL A 169 -0.62 11.04 2.48
N ALA A 170 -1.23 10.18 1.66
CA ALA A 170 -2.67 10.26 1.42
C ALA A 170 -3.49 10.05 2.72
N LEU A 171 -2.92 9.38 3.73
CA LEU A 171 -3.56 9.22 5.04
C LEU A 171 -3.59 10.52 5.85
N GLU A 172 -2.79 11.54 5.53
CA GLU A 172 -2.90 12.88 6.18
C GLU A 172 -4.27 13.53 5.95
N VAL A 173 -5.00 13.11 4.90
CA VAL A 173 -6.36 13.58 4.62
C VAL A 173 -7.39 12.95 5.57
N LEU A 174 -7.03 11.90 6.32
CA LEU A 174 -7.92 11.30 7.30
C LEU A 174 -8.27 12.28 8.43
N GLY A 175 -9.51 12.22 8.89
CA GLY A 175 -10.09 13.16 9.85
C GLY A 175 -10.50 14.51 9.25
N SER A 176 -10.09 14.83 8.01
CA SER A 176 -10.53 16.04 7.30
C SER A 176 -11.98 15.90 6.82
N ARG A 177 -12.60 16.99 6.40
CA ARG A 177 -13.91 17.02 5.76
C ARG A 177 -13.97 16.24 4.44
N TYR A 178 -12.81 15.91 3.87
CA TYR A 178 -12.69 15.17 2.61
C TYR A 178 -12.44 13.67 2.83
N GLU A 179 -12.36 13.19 4.07
CA GLU A 179 -12.13 11.78 4.38
C GLU A 179 -13.13 10.87 3.66
N ASP A 180 -14.43 11.15 3.75
CA ASP A 180 -15.47 10.35 3.10
C ASP A 180 -15.31 10.34 1.58
N SER A 181 -14.90 11.47 1.00
CA SER A 181 -14.66 11.59 -0.44
C SER A 181 -13.43 10.79 -0.86
N LEU A 182 -12.36 10.82 -0.07
CA LEU A 182 -11.16 10.00 -0.30
C LEU A 182 -11.50 8.51 -0.20
N ARG A 183 -12.20 8.09 0.86
CA ARG A 183 -12.62 6.69 1.05
C ARG A 183 -13.48 6.21 -0.10
N ALA A 184 -14.50 6.98 -0.49
CA ALA A 184 -15.37 6.65 -1.63
C ALA A 184 -14.57 6.58 -2.94
N TYR A 185 -13.67 7.53 -3.19
CA TYR A 185 -12.83 7.56 -4.37
C TYR A 185 -11.93 6.32 -4.45
N VAL A 186 -11.17 6.05 -3.39
CA VAL A 186 -10.26 4.91 -3.31
C VAL A 186 -11.01 3.58 -3.42
N GLN A 187 -12.16 3.43 -2.75
CA GLN A 187 -12.98 2.23 -2.87
C GLN A 187 -13.49 2.02 -4.30
N SER A 188 -13.98 3.08 -4.96
CA SER A 188 -14.46 2.99 -6.34
C SER A 188 -13.36 2.57 -7.31
N ARG A 189 -12.14 3.11 -7.15
CA ARG A 189 -10.97 2.80 -7.97
C ARG A 189 -10.39 1.43 -7.68
N ALA A 190 -10.25 1.10 -6.40
CA ALA A 190 -9.81 -0.21 -5.97
C ALA A 190 -10.72 -1.28 -6.57
N SER A 191 -12.05 -1.13 -6.51
CA SER A 191 -13.00 -2.14 -7.01
C SER A 191 -12.86 -2.52 -8.49
N ILE A 192 -12.30 -1.62 -9.31
CA ILE A 192 -12.08 -1.84 -10.75
C ILE A 192 -10.60 -2.07 -11.11
N ALA A 193 -9.70 -2.01 -10.12
CA ALA A 193 -8.28 -2.21 -10.33
C ALA A 193 -7.99 -3.64 -10.78
N LYS A 194 -7.13 -3.76 -11.80
CA LYS A 194 -6.76 -5.05 -12.40
C LYS A 194 -5.42 -5.57 -11.91
N ASP A 195 -4.60 -4.69 -11.33
CA ASP A 195 -3.27 -4.96 -10.81
C ASP A 195 -3.13 -4.33 -9.41
N LEU A 196 -1.91 -4.33 -8.84
CA LEU A 196 -1.60 -3.61 -7.60
C LEU A 196 -1.58 -2.08 -7.85
N ASP A 197 -2.75 -1.54 -8.14
CA ASP A 197 -3.00 -0.13 -8.35
C ASP A 197 -2.73 0.65 -7.04
N PRO A 198 -2.18 1.88 -7.08
CA PRO A 198 -2.02 2.71 -5.88
C PRO A 198 -3.29 2.85 -5.04
N ALA A 199 -4.48 2.84 -5.68
CA ALA A 199 -5.75 2.81 -4.98
C ALA A 199 -5.95 1.51 -4.17
N VAL A 200 -5.47 0.36 -4.63
CA VAL A 200 -5.53 -0.91 -3.88
C VAL A 200 -4.63 -0.83 -2.65
N THR A 201 -3.40 -0.31 -2.80
CA THR A 201 -2.48 -0.12 -1.67
C THR A 201 -3.04 0.84 -0.64
N LEU A 202 -3.54 2.01 -1.09
CA LEU A 202 -4.16 2.97 -0.19
C LEU A 202 -5.44 2.42 0.45
N PHE A 203 -6.23 1.62 -0.27
CA PHE A 203 -7.40 0.95 0.31
C PHE A 203 -7.01 0.04 1.47
N VAL A 204 -5.92 -0.73 1.33
CA VAL A 204 -5.37 -1.54 2.43
C VAL A 204 -5.01 -0.67 3.63
N SER A 205 -4.32 0.46 3.40
CA SER A 205 -3.96 1.39 4.48
C SER A 205 -5.17 2.05 5.14
N LEU A 206 -6.17 2.47 4.36
CA LEU A 206 -7.41 3.09 4.86
C LEU A 206 -8.27 2.13 5.69
N VAL A 207 -8.29 0.85 5.32
CA VAL A 207 -8.98 -0.20 6.09
C VAL A 207 -8.16 -0.56 7.32
N GLY A 208 -6.84 -0.59 7.20
CA GLY A 208 -5.93 -0.84 8.30
C GLY A 208 -5.88 0.27 9.36
N SER A 209 -6.11 1.52 8.97
CA SER A 209 -6.09 2.67 9.88
C SER A 209 -7.09 2.53 11.04
N GLU A 210 -8.20 1.83 10.81
CA GLU A 210 -9.22 1.52 11.83
C GLU A 210 -8.71 0.57 12.93
N PHE A 211 -7.59 -0.11 12.66
CA PHE A 211 -6.98 -1.11 13.53
C PHE A 211 -5.57 -0.73 13.98
N VAL A 212 -5.19 0.55 13.81
CA VAL A 212 -3.96 1.07 14.41
C VAL A 212 -4.02 0.83 15.92
N ASP A 213 -2.90 0.39 16.49
CA ASP A 213 -2.75 -0.05 17.89
C ASP A 213 -3.54 -1.29 18.31
N GLN A 214 -4.30 -1.92 17.42
CA GLN A 214 -4.98 -3.18 17.72
C GLN A 214 -4.03 -4.37 17.55
N PRO A 215 -4.13 -5.39 18.40
CA PRO A 215 -3.35 -6.61 18.22
C PRO A 215 -3.83 -7.37 16.97
N VAL A 216 -2.90 -7.96 16.22
CA VAL A 216 -3.15 -8.66 14.93
C VAL A 216 -4.34 -9.63 14.98
N HIS A 217 -4.56 -10.32 16.10
CA HIS A 217 -5.68 -11.26 16.20
C HIS A 217 -7.07 -10.61 16.07
N LYS A 218 -7.21 -9.33 16.45
CA LYS A 218 -8.46 -8.55 16.26
C LYS A 218 -8.68 -8.23 14.77
N ILE A 219 -7.61 -7.90 14.06
CA ILE A 219 -7.62 -7.68 12.61
C ILE A 219 -8.06 -8.97 11.90
N LEU A 220 -7.50 -10.11 12.31
CA LEU A 220 -7.84 -11.42 11.74
C LEU A 220 -9.29 -11.84 12.01
N ASP A 221 -9.83 -11.49 13.18
CA ASP A 221 -11.24 -11.73 13.51
C ASP A 221 -12.16 -10.87 12.64
N ALA A 222 -11.85 -9.57 12.46
CA ALA A 222 -12.59 -8.70 11.56
C ALA A 222 -12.53 -9.17 10.11
N CYS A 223 -11.34 -9.55 9.62
CA CYS A 223 -11.13 -10.14 8.30
C CYS A 223 -12.03 -11.36 8.08
N ALA A 224 -12.07 -12.30 9.04
CA ALA A 224 -12.88 -13.50 8.91
C ALA A 224 -14.39 -13.22 8.91
N VAL A 225 -14.85 -12.14 9.54
CA VAL A 225 -16.25 -11.69 9.47
C VAL A 225 -16.54 -11.11 8.10
N GLU A 226 -15.70 -10.19 7.61
CA GLU A 226 -15.89 -9.50 6.33
C GLU A 226 -15.82 -10.47 5.13
N LEU A 227 -14.87 -11.42 5.13
CA LEU A 227 -14.76 -12.44 4.06
C LEU A 227 -15.97 -13.40 3.97
N ARG A 228 -16.81 -13.49 5.02
CA ARG A 228 -18.02 -14.32 5.00
C ARG A 228 -19.25 -13.58 4.48
N ARG A 229 -19.14 -12.29 4.22
CA ARG A 229 -20.25 -11.51 3.67
C ARG A 229 -20.51 -11.94 2.23
N SER A 230 -21.77 -11.82 1.81
CA SER A 230 -22.19 -12.14 0.44
C SER A 230 -21.98 -10.98 -0.53
N ASP A 231 -21.71 -9.77 -0.03
CA ASP A 231 -21.50 -8.57 -0.83
C ASP A 231 -20.01 -8.35 -1.15
N GLU A 232 -19.71 -7.85 -2.36
CA GLU A 232 -18.34 -7.64 -2.84
C GLU A 232 -17.56 -6.64 -1.98
N SER A 233 -18.24 -5.64 -1.41
CA SER A 233 -17.59 -4.65 -0.55
C SER A 233 -17.03 -5.28 0.72
N GLY A 234 -17.79 -6.16 1.36
CA GLY A 234 -17.35 -6.96 2.51
C GLY A 234 -16.16 -7.85 2.16
N VAL A 235 -16.23 -8.56 1.03
CA VAL A 235 -15.14 -9.45 0.60
C VAL A 235 -13.85 -8.67 0.30
N LEU A 236 -13.95 -7.56 -0.43
CA LEU A 236 -12.81 -6.69 -0.73
C LEU A 236 -12.15 -6.16 0.55
N ARG A 237 -12.96 -5.67 1.51
CA ARG A 237 -12.48 -5.22 2.82
C ARG A 237 -11.83 -6.37 3.61
N GLY A 238 -12.41 -7.56 3.55
CA GLY A 238 -11.89 -8.76 4.20
C GLY A 238 -10.49 -9.12 3.69
N PHE A 239 -10.25 -9.10 2.38
CA PHE A 239 -8.92 -9.30 1.81
C PHE A 239 -7.96 -8.16 2.12
N ALA A 240 -8.43 -6.90 2.11
CA ALA A 240 -7.60 -5.75 2.49
C ALA A 240 -7.12 -5.85 3.94
N LEU A 241 -7.99 -6.21 4.89
CA LEU A 241 -7.61 -6.48 6.28
C LEU A 241 -6.60 -7.62 6.40
N LEU A 242 -6.71 -8.66 5.55
CA LEU A 242 -5.76 -9.77 5.56
C LEU A 242 -4.38 -9.35 5.07
N VAL A 243 -4.31 -8.54 4.00
CA VAL A 243 -3.06 -7.94 3.52
C VAL A 243 -2.48 -7.01 4.58
N PHE A 244 -3.30 -6.14 5.17
CA PHE A 244 -2.87 -5.25 6.25
C PHE A 244 -2.34 -6.03 7.44
N ALA A 245 -3.00 -7.10 7.88
CA ALA A 245 -2.50 -7.96 8.95
C ALA A 245 -1.13 -8.57 8.59
N CYS A 246 -0.91 -8.96 7.33
CA CYS A 246 0.38 -9.48 6.88
C CYS A 246 1.48 -8.42 6.91
N LEU A 247 1.15 -7.19 6.47
CA LEU A 247 2.06 -6.05 6.51
C LEU A 247 2.34 -5.57 7.94
N TYR A 248 1.34 -5.53 8.80
CA TYR A 248 1.47 -5.09 10.19
C TYR A 248 2.28 -6.09 11.02
N ASP A 249 2.01 -7.39 10.86
CA ASP A 249 2.83 -8.46 11.47
C ASP A 249 4.23 -8.54 10.81
N GLY A 250 4.35 -8.11 9.55
CA GLY A 250 5.58 -8.06 8.77
C GLY A 250 6.48 -6.86 9.05
N ASN A 251 5.94 -5.68 9.31
CA ASN A 251 6.69 -4.46 9.69
C ASN A 251 7.06 -4.48 11.19
N ALA A 252 6.39 -5.30 12.00
CA ALA A 252 6.93 -5.73 13.29
C ALA A 252 8.17 -6.64 13.15
N LEU A 253 8.47 -7.10 11.93
CA LEU A 253 9.77 -7.65 11.55
C LEU A 253 10.58 -6.51 10.90
N GLU A 254 11.19 -5.66 11.73
CA GLU A 254 12.57 -5.35 11.39
C GLU A 254 13.27 -6.71 11.17
N PRO A 255 14.05 -6.89 10.09
CA PRO A 255 14.64 -8.18 9.72
C PRO A 255 15.61 -8.75 10.78
N GLU A 256 15.72 -8.16 11.97
CA GLU A 256 16.65 -8.53 13.02
C GLU A 256 16.03 -9.29 14.19
N VAL A 257 14.71 -9.31 14.43
CA VAL A 257 14.15 -10.15 15.51
C VAL A 257 12.73 -10.66 15.22
N PRO A 258 12.55 -11.95 14.88
CA PRO A 258 11.23 -12.57 14.87
C PRO A 258 10.67 -12.62 16.31
N ARG A 259 9.57 -11.91 16.59
CA ARG A 259 8.81 -12.20 17.81
C ARG A 259 8.19 -13.59 17.65
N PRO A 260 8.31 -14.49 18.65
CA PRO A 260 7.66 -15.79 18.57
C PRO A 260 6.16 -15.58 18.46
N ILE A 261 5.60 -15.94 17.30
CA ILE A 261 4.16 -15.94 17.06
C ILE A 261 3.55 -16.90 18.09
N GLY A 262 2.85 -16.35 19.08
CA GLY A 262 2.18 -17.18 20.09
C GLY A 262 1.25 -18.19 19.42
N LYS A 263 1.18 -19.42 19.94
CA LYS A 263 0.34 -20.50 19.37
C LYS A 263 -1.11 -20.09 19.08
N VAL A 264 -1.65 -19.17 19.88
CA VAL A 264 -3.01 -18.60 19.73
C VAL A 264 -3.18 -17.81 18.42
N HIS A 265 -2.12 -17.17 17.92
CA HIS A 265 -2.17 -16.42 16.65
C HIS A 265 -2.17 -17.36 15.44
N LEU A 266 -1.46 -18.49 15.51
CA LEU A 266 -1.38 -19.45 14.39
C LEU A 266 -2.75 -20.03 14.00
N SER A 267 -3.62 -20.31 14.99
CA SER A 267 -4.96 -20.83 14.71
C SER A 267 -5.86 -19.79 14.03
N LYS A 268 -5.73 -18.51 14.43
CA LYS A 268 -6.45 -17.39 13.81
C LYS A 268 -5.98 -17.15 12.38
N TRP A 269 -4.66 -17.13 12.16
CA TRP A 269 -4.08 -17.05 10.83
C TRP A 269 -4.60 -18.17 9.92
N ARG A 270 -4.50 -19.42 10.39
CA ARG A 270 -5.00 -20.59 9.66
C ARG A 270 -6.46 -20.41 9.27
N LYS A 271 -7.32 -20.08 10.23
CA LYS A 271 -8.76 -19.93 9.99
C LYS A 271 -9.06 -18.83 8.96
N SER A 272 -8.44 -17.67 9.07
CA SER A 272 -8.66 -16.55 8.13
C SER A 272 -8.14 -16.89 6.72
N PHE A 273 -6.99 -17.57 6.61
CA PHE A 273 -6.44 -18.01 5.34
C PHE A 273 -7.22 -19.15 4.67
N GLU A 274 -7.78 -20.08 5.44
CA GLU A 274 -8.68 -21.12 4.90
C GLU A 274 -9.98 -20.51 4.35
N ILE A 275 -10.53 -19.47 5.00
CA ILE A 275 -11.68 -18.73 4.48
C ILE A 275 -11.29 -17.98 3.21
N ALA A 276 -10.20 -17.22 3.24
CA ALA A 276 -9.69 -16.45 2.11
C ALA A 276 -9.45 -17.32 0.87
N ALA A 277 -8.78 -18.47 1.04
CA ALA A 277 -8.54 -19.43 -0.03
C ALA A 277 -9.85 -20.03 -0.56
N SER A 278 -10.80 -20.36 0.32
CA SER A 278 -12.11 -20.89 -0.09
C SER A 278 -12.91 -19.87 -0.91
N VAL A 279 -12.89 -18.60 -0.49
CA VAL A 279 -13.55 -17.49 -1.17
C VAL A 279 -12.90 -17.23 -2.54
N LEU A 280 -11.56 -17.24 -2.62
CA LEU A 280 -10.83 -17.09 -3.87
C LEU A 280 -11.17 -18.21 -4.87
N CYS A 281 -11.18 -19.46 -4.41
CA CYS A 281 -11.50 -20.62 -5.26
C CYS A 281 -12.95 -20.66 -5.76
N ALA A 282 -13.88 -19.90 -5.16
CA ALA A 282 -15.26 -19.83 -5.62
C ALA A 282 -15.41 -19.03 -6.93
N ASP A 283 -14.36 -18.30 -7.35
CA ASP A 283 -14.23 -17.56 -8.61
C ASP A 283 -15.37 -16.56 -8.93
N ARG A 284 -15.94 -15.95 -7.89
CA ARG A 284 -16.98 -14.90 -8.01
C ARG A 284 -16.48 -13.51 -7.64
N LEU A 285 -15.16 -13.35 -7.58
CA LEU A 285 -14.50 -12.13 -7.08
C LEU A 285 -14.30 -11.10 -8.18
N SER A 286 -14.38 -9.81 -7.81
CA SER A 286 -13.88 -8.74 -8.66
C SER A 286 -12.36 -8.90 -8.90
N PRO A 287 -11.81 -8.29 -9.98
CA PRO A 287 -10.37 -8.25 -10.21
C PRO A 287 -9.58 -7.74 -8.99
N ALA A 288 -10.10 -6.72 -8.30
CA ALA A 288 -9.49 -6.13 -7.12
C ALA A 288 -9.37 -7.11 -5.95
N SER A 289 -10.46 -7.81 -5.64
CA SER A 289 -10.50 -8.83 -4.61
C SER A 289 -9.56 -9.98 -4.95
N LYS A 290 -9.45 -10.37 -6.23
CA LYS A 290 -8.47 -11.37 -6.68
C LYS A 290 -7.04 -10.89 -6.41
N VAL A 291 -6.69 -9.66 -6.79
CA VAL A 291 -5.35 -9.09 -6.54
C VAL A 291 -5.02 -9.11 -5.05
N LEU A 292 -5.90 -8.60 -4.18
CA LEU A 292 -5.66 -8.59 -2.73
C LEU A 292 -5.56 -10.00 -2.15
N ALA A 293 -6.41 -10.93 -2.60
CA ALA A 293 -6.36 -12.32 -2.19
C ALA A 293 -5.02 -12.97 -2.57
N ILE A 294 -4.60 -12.82 -3.82
CA ILE A 294 -3.33 -13.32 -4.34
C ILE A 294 -2.16 -12.76 -3.50
N TRP A 295 -2.17 -11.46 -3.19
CA TRP A 295 -1.15 -10.83 -2.35
C TRP A 295 -1.14 -11.38 -0.92
N ALA A 296 -2.31 -11.52 -0.30
CA ALA A 296 -2.40 -12.12 1.02
C ALA A 296 -1.86 -13.56 1.03
N ILE A 297 -2.24 -14.38 0.03
CA ILE A 297 -1.70 -15.74 -0.14
C ILE A 297 -0.19 -15.68 -0.37
N GLY A 298 0.31 -14.77 -1.20
CA GLY A 298 1.74 -14.52 -1.40
C GLY A 298 2.49 -14.36 -0.09
N TRP A 299 1.98 -13.54 0.84
CA TRP A 299 2.60 -13.34 2.15
C TRP A 299 2.58 -14.58 3.06
N ARG A 300 1.46 -15.32 3.12
CA ARG A 300 1.27 -16.39 4.12
C ARG A 300 0.52 -17.63 3.63
N GLY A 301 0.76 -18.06 2.40
CA GLY A 301 0.12 -19.23 1.77
C GLY A 301 0.28 -20.52 2.58
N LEU A 302 1.37 -20.68 3.32
CA LEU A 302 1.61 -21.79 4.25
C LEU A 302 0.60 -21.87 5.39
N SER A 303 -0.14 -20.80 5.67
CA SER A 303 -1.20 -20.80 6.68
C SER A 303 -2.42 -21.60 6.23
N VAL A 304 -2.57 -21.89 4.94
CA VAL A 304 -3.61 -22.80 4.43
C VAL A 304 -3.13 -24.24 4.66
N GLN A 305 -3.86 -24.99 5.49
CA GLN A 305 -3.40 -26.30 5.98
C GLN A 305 -4.18 -27.49 5.40
N SER A 306 -5.44 -27.30 5.00
CA SER A 306 -6.25 -28.35 4.37
C SER A 306 -5.64 -28.74 3.03
N PRO A 307 -5.21 -30.00 2.84
CA PRO A 307 -4.62 -30.45 1.57
C PRO A 307 -5.55 -30.25 0.38
N GLU A 308 -6.83 -30.53 0.56
CA GLU A 308 -7.86 -30.38 -0.49
C GLU A 308 -8.01 -28.92 -0.90
N LEU A 309 -8.01 -28.00 0.07
CA LEU A 309 -8.10 -26.58 -0.21
C LEU A 309 -6.82 -26.03 -0.84
N VAL A 310 -5.64 -26.46 -0.38
CA VAL A 310 -4.36 -26.06 -0.99
C VAL A 310 -4.29 -26.54 -2.44
N ASN A 311 -4.69 -27.78 -2.73
CA ASN A 311 -4.70 -28.30 -4.09
C ASN A 311 -5.63 -27.47 -4.99
N ARG A 312 -6.87 -27.21 -4.57
CA ARG A 312 -7.82 -26.36 -5.32
C ARG A 312 -7.28 -24.93 -5.52
N LEU A 313 -6.67 -24.35 -4.49
CA LEU A 313 -6.08 -23.02 -4.55
C LEU A 313 -4.95 -22.96 -5.58
N GLN A 314 -4.04 -23.93 -5.57
CA GLN A 314 -2.93 -23.98 -6.51
C GLN A 314 -3.41 -24.18 -7.96
N GLN A 315 -4.37 -25.08 -8.19
CA GLN A 315 -5.01 -25.25 -9.50
C GLN A 315 -5.71 -23.97 -9.97
N TRP A 316 -6.38 -23.25 -9.06
CA TRP A 316 -6.98 -21.96 -9.37
C TRP A 316 -5.91 -20.92 -9.75
N LEU A 317 -4.83 -20.83 -8.97
CA LEU A 317 -3.73 -19.91 -9.22
C LEU A 317 -3.04 -20.19 -10.57
N LEU A 318 -2.77 -21.46 -10.90
CA LEU A 318 -2.18 -21.82 -12.20
C LEU A 318 -3.10 -21.41 -13.36
N ARG A 319 -4.41 -21.73 -13.28
CA ARG A 319 -5.37 -21.32 -14.32
C ARG A 319 -5.43 -19.80 -14.47
N ALA A 320 -5.48 -19.08 -13.35
CA ALA A 320 -5.45 -17.62 -13.36
C ALA A 320 -4.16 -17.09 -14.01
N TRP A 321 -3.02 -17.72 -13.74
CA TRP A 321 -1.74 -17.31 -14.33
C TRP A 321 -1.71 -17.52 -15.85
N VAL A 322 -2.18 -18.67 -16.31
CA VAL A 322 -2.23 -19.00 -17.75
C VAL A 322 -3.18 -18.07 -18.50
N ASN A 323 -4.32 -17.72 -17.90
CA ASN A 323 -5.29 -16.82 -18.50
C ASN A 323 -4.86 -15.34 -18.48
N GLU A 324 -4.05 -14.94 -17.51
CA GLU A 324 -3.58 -13.57 -17.32
C GLU A 324 -2.05 -13.50 -17.13
N PRO A 325 -1.25 -13.90 -18.15
CA PRO A 325 0.21 -14.04 -18.07
C PRO A 325 0.91 -12.76 -17.59
N ASP A 326 0.39 -11.61 -18.02
CA ASP A 326 1.05 -10.34 -17.83
C ASP A 326 0.69 -9.66 -16.50
N ARG A 327 -0.41 -10.06 -15.84
CA ARG A 327 -1.05 -9.22 -14.82
C ARG A 327 -0.65 -9.41 -13.37
N SER A 328 0.11 -10.42 -12.99
CA SER A 328 0.60 -10.42 -11.61
C SER A 328 1.88 -11.20 -11.40
N SER A 329 2.92 -10.47 -11.01
CA SER A 329 4.02 -11.04 -10.23
C SER A 329 3.55 -11.67 -8.92
N GLY A 330 2.32 -11.35 -8.49
CA GLY A 330 1.65 -11.91 -7.33
C GLY A 330 1.24 -13.38 -7.45
N ILE A 331 0.75 -13.86 -8.61
CA ILE A 331 0.34 -15.27 -8.73
C ILE A 331 1.52 -16.25 -8.57
N PRO A 332 2.66 -16.06 -9.26
CA PRO A 332 3.85 -16.90 -9.04
C PRO A 332 4.27 -16.90 -7.57
N TRP A 333 4.19 -15.74 -6.92
CA TRP A 333 4.50 -15.61 -5.51
C TRP A 333 3.51 -16.37 -4.61
N ALA A 334 2.21 -16.29 -4.88
CA ALA A 334 1.19 -17.04 -4.16
C ALA A 334 1.35 -18.55 -4.36
N LEU A 335 1.66 -19.00 -5.59
CA LEU A 335 1.93 -20.41 -5.87
C LEU A 335 3.10 -20.91 -5.02
N MET A 336 4.24 -20.20 -5.04
CA MET A 336 5.42 -20.63 -4.29
C MET A 336 5.23 -20.56 -2.77
N THR A 337 4.35 -19.73 -2.21
CA THR A 337 4.19 -19.71 -0.74
C THR A 337 3.13 -20.67 -0.22
N THR A 338 2.43 -21.39 -1.10
CA THR A 338 1.50 -22.46 -0.70
C THR A 338 2.23 -23.77 -0.39
N ARG A 339 1.59 -24.64 0.38
CA ARG A 339 2.17 -25.95 0.73
C ARG A 339 2.23 -26.89 -0.47
N ILE A 340 3.21 -27.77 -0.46
CA ILE A 340 3.27 -28.88 -1.42
C ILE A 340 2.32 -30.00 -0.95
N VAL A 341 1.30 -30.33 -1.75
CA VAL A 341 0.31 -31.38 -1.48
C VAL A 341 -0.07 -32.15 -2.75
N GLY A 342 0.30 -33.43 -2.80
CA GLY A 342 -0.16 -34.36 -3.83
C GLY A 342 0.45 -34.13 -5.22
N ARG A 343 -0.21 -34.68 -6.26
CA ARG A 343 0.03 -34.39 -7.67
C ARG A 343 -1.22 -33.74 -8.26
N TRP A 344 -1.09 -32.92 -9.29
CA TRP A 344 -2.25 -32.35 -9.99
C TRP A 344 -2.66 -33.27 -11.13
N ASP A 345 -3.96 -33.52 -11.28
CA ASP A 345 -4.48 -34.07 -12.52
C ASP A 345 -4.62 -32.95 -13.56
N ILE A 346 -3.90 -33.05 -14.68
CA ILE A 346 -3.97 -32.07 -15.77
C ILE A 346 -5.41 -31.98 -16.31
N GLY A 347 -6.15 -33.09 -16.31
CA GLY A 347 -7.54 -33.13 -16.76
C GLY A 347 -8.44 -32.16 -16.00
N ASP A 348 -8.18 -31.93 -14.71
CA ASP A 348 -8.95 -31.02 -13.87
C ASP A 348 -8.66 -29.53 -14.17
N LEU A 349 -7.50 -29.23 -14.75
CA LEU A 349 -7.10 -27.87 -15.09
C LEU A 349 -7.80 -27.37 -16.35
N ASN A 350 -8.23 -28.27 -17.23
CA ASN A 350 -8.77 -27.94 -18.55
C ASN A 350 -7.78 -27.09 -19.37
N ILE A 351 -6.48 -27.41 -19.25
CA ILE A 351 -5.39 -26.78 -20.01
C ILE A 351 -4.63 -27.87 -20.74
N GLU A 352 -4.46 -27.73 -22.05
CA GLU A 352 -3.66 -28.65 -22.86
C GLU A 352 -2.19 -28.68 -22.40
N PRO A 353 -1.56 -29.85 -22.22
CA PRO A 353 -0.17 -29.95 -21.78
C PRO A 353 0.82 -29.13 -22.63
N THR A 354 0.61 -29.11 -23.96
CA THR A 354 1.45 -28.35 -24.90
C THR A 354 1.29 -26.83 -24.72
N ALA A 355 0.12 -26.37 -24.28
CA ALA A 355 -0.12 -24.96 -23.99
C ALA A 355 0.62 -24.54 -22.71
N LEU A 356 0.69 -25.41 -21.70
CA LEU A 356 1.47 -25.17 -20.47
C LEU A 356 2.97 -25.07 -20.74
N ASP A 357 3.51 -25.97 -21.58
CA ASP A 357 4.94 -25.94 -21.95
C ASP A 357 5.30 -24.64 -22.70
N SER A 358 4.45 -24.25 -23.65
CA SER A 358 4.59 -22.99 -24.39
C SER A 358 4.51 -21.78 -23.46
N PHE A 359 3.56 -21.80 -22.53
CA PHE A 359 3.37 -20.74 -21.54
C PHE A 359 4.58 -20.60 -20.60
N PHE A 360 5.09 -21.70 -20.04
CA PHE A 360 6.26 -21.67 -19.16
C PHE A 360 7.52 -21.22 -19.90
N SER A 361 7.70 -21.64 -21.16
CA SER A 361 8.80 -21.17 -22.00
C SER A 361 8.73 -19.65 -22.22
N TYR A 362 7.55 -19.12 -22.53
CA TYR A 362 7.32 -17.68 -22.67
C TYR A 362 7.60 -16.92 -21.36
N GLN A 363 7.09 -17.40 -20.23
CA GLN A 363 7.31 -16.75 -18.93
C GLN A 363 8.79 -16.73 -18.54
N LEU A 364 9.56 -17.78 -18.86
CA LEU A 364 11.02 -17.79 -18.64
C LEU A 364 11.75 -16.83 -19.58
N GLU A 365 11.35 -16.74 -20.83
CA GLU A 365 11.97 -15.81 -21.78
C GLU A 365 11.73 -14.34 -21.38
N VAL A 366 10.51 -14.01 -20.95
CA VAL A 366 10.13 -12.63 -20.62
C VAL A 366 10.47 -12.25 -19.19
N ARG A 367 10.43 -13.20 -18.25
CA ARG A 367 10.52 -12.95 -16.80
C ARG A 367 11.42 -13.94 -16.06
N GLY A 368 12.32 -14.62 -16.76
CA GLY A 368 13.24 -15.60 -16.20
C GLY A 368 14.16 -15.04 -15.11
N GLU A 369 14.42 -13.73 -15.12
CA GLU A 369 15.18 -13.06 -14.06
C GLU A 369 14.43 -12.98 -12.71
N SER A 370 13.11 -13.25 -12.68
CA SER A 370 12.32 -13.21 -11.44
C SER A 370 12.39 -14.57 -10.72
N PRO A 371 12.98 -14.65 -9.50
CA PRO A 371 13.04 -15.90 -8.74
C PRO A 371 11.67 -16.51 -8.46
N ARG A 372 10.64 -15.66 -8.30
CA ARG A 372 9.25 -16.06 -8.06
C ARG A 372 8.66 -16.79 -9.25
N VAL A 373 8.87 -16.26 -10.45
CA VAL A 373 8.41 -16.86 -11.70
C VAL A 373 9.06 -18.21 -11.89
N MET A 374 10.39 -18.29 -11.75
CA MET A 374 11.14 -19.55 -11.84
C MET A 374 10.65 -20.61 -10.83
N CYS A 375 10.52 -20.23 -9.56
CA CYS A 375 10.05 -21.13 -8.50
C CYS A 375 8.64 -21.65 -8.75
N ALA A 376 7.73 -20.79 -9.23
CA ALA A 376 6.36 -21.19 -9.53
C ALA A 376 6.28 -22.12 -10.75
N ILE A 377 7.04 -21.80 -11.81
CA ILE A 377 7.25 -22.64 -13.02
C ILE A 377 7.68 -24.03 -12.50
N TYR A 378 8.63 -24.08 -11.56
CA TYR A 378 9.17 -25.34 -11.07
C TYR A 378 8.18 -26.16 -10.27
N LEU A 379 7.48 -25.50 -9.35
CA LEU A 379 6.44 -26.11 -8.55
C LEU A 379 5.38 -26.75 -9.46
N CYS A 380 4.91 -26.02 -10.48
CA CYS A 380 3.91 -26.52 -11.41
C CYS A 380 4.42 -27.73 -12.21
N SER A 381 5.64 -27.66 -12.73
CA SER A 381 6.20 -28.77 -13.51
C SER A 381 6.40 -30.05 -12.69
N TYR A 382 6.76 -29.91 -11.41
CA TYR A 382 6.78 -31.04 -10.50
C TYR A 382 5.38 -31.67 -10.35
N TYR A 383 4.36 -30.85 -10.08
CA TYR A 383 3.02 -31.36 -9.84
C TYR A 383 2.36 -31.99 -11.06
N LEU A 384 2.72 -31.52 -12.25
CA LEU A 384 2.16 -31.94 -13.53
C LEU A 384 3.01 -33.02 -14.23
N ASP A 385 4.10 -33.48 -13.60
CA ASP A 385 5.04 -34.45 -14.17
C ASP A 385 5.53 -34.04 -15.56
N LEU A 386 5.71 -32.73 -15.79
CA LEU A 386 6.11 -32.22 -17.09
C LEU A 386 7.61 -32.49 -17.32
N PRO A 387 8.00 -32.95 -18.54
CA PRO A 387 9.38 -33.26 -18.90
C PRO A 387 10.22 -32.00 -19.15
N TRP A 388 9.91 -30.90 -18.45
CA TRP A 388 10.67 -29.68 -18.60
C TRP A 388 12.09 -29.90 -18.04
N ARG A 389 13.08 -29.28 -18.67
CA ARG A 389 14.45 -29.78 -18.59
C ARG A 389 15.06 -29.44 -17.24
N ARG A 390 15.25 -30.46 -16.38
CA ARG A 390 16.15 -30.40 -15.21
C ARG A 390 17.48 -29.71 -15.55
N GLU A 391 17.97 -29.95 -16.77
CA GLU A 391 19.16 -29.31 -17.36
C GLU A 391 19.01 -27.79 -17.55
N ARG A 392 17.90 -27.31 -18.11
CA ARG A 392 17.66 -25.86 -18.33
C ARG A 392 17.46 -25.10 -17.03
N ILE A 393 16.86 -25.75 -16.02
CA ILE A 393 16.80 -25.21 -14.65
C ILE A 393 18.21 -25.15 -14.05
N ALA A 394 18.99 -26.22 -14.18
CA ALA A 394 20.36 -26.25 -13.69
C ALA A 394 21.23 -25.19 -14.37
N GLU A 395 21.06 -24.96 -15.67
CA GLU A 395 21.73 -23.89 -16.44
C GLU A 395 21.36 -22.50 -15.93
N VAL A 396 20.07 -22.20 -15.76
CA VAL A 396 19.61 -20.91 -15.22
C VAL A 396 20.11 -20.71 -13.78
N MET A 397 20.10 -21.76 -12.96
CA MET A 397 20.55 -21.68 -11.56
C MET A 397 22.08 -21.67 -11.40
N GLN A 398 22.84 -22.18 -12.36
CA GLN A 398 24.31 -22.16 -12.37
C GLN A 398 24.86 -20.85 -12.95
N GLY A 399 24.15 -20.25 -13.92
CA GLY A 399 24.53 -18.99 -14.54
C GLY A 399 24.30 -17.76 -13.66
N ASP A 400 23.41 -17.87 -12.67
CA ASP A 400 22.90 -16.70 -11.97
C ASP A 400 23.45 -16.60 -10.53
N GLN A 401 24.61 -15.95 -10.38
CA GLN A 401 25.14 -15.57 -9.06
C GLN A 401 24.21 -14.58 -8.33
N GLU A 402 23.31 -13.87 -9.05
CA GLU A 402 22.38 -12.87 -8.49
C GLU A 402 21.15 -13.51 -7.83
N LEU A 403 20.85 -14.78 -8.09
CA LEU A 403 19.88 -15.57 -7.30
C LEU A 403 20.30 -15.69 -5.81
N GLY A 404 21.60 -15.56 -5.51
CA GLY A 404 22.12 -15.42 -4.14
C GLY A 404 21.74 -14.11 -3.46
N ASP A 405 21.36 -13.09 -4.25
CA ASP A 405 20.85 -11.79 -3.84
C ASP A 405 19.32 -11.74 -3.77
N ALA A 406 18.65 -12.90 -3.76
CA ALA A 406 17.25 -13.01 -3.35
C ALA A 406 17.03 -12.18 -2.07
N ARG A 407 16.34 -11.04 -2.24
CA ARG A 407 16.21 -10.02 -1.19
C ARG A 407 15.39 -10.52 -0.02
N ASN A 408 14.56 -11.54 -0.24
CA ASN A 408 13.59 -12.03 0.73
C ASN A 408 13.88 -13.46 1.19
N ARG A 409 14.03 -13.64 2.51
CA ARG A 409 14.21 -14.93 3.21
C ARG A 409 13.21 -16.00 2.76
N THR A 410 11.97 -15.61 2.52
CA THR A 410 10.87 -16.52 2.13
C THR A 410 11.15 -17.22 0.81
N GLU A 411 11.79 -16.54 -0.15
CA GLU A 411 12.09 -17.11 -1.48
C GLU A 411 13.20 -18.17 -1.37
N VAL A 412 14.24 -17.88 -0.57
CA VAL A 412 15.33 -18.81 -0.29
C VAL A 412 14.82 -20.04 0.47
N GLU A 413 14.02 -19.83 1.53
CA GLU A 413 13.46 -20.95 2.29
C GLU A 413 12.50 -21.82 1.48
N PHE A 414 11.71 -21.23 0.58
CA PHE A 414 10.86 -22.00 -0.31
C PHE A 414 11.68 -22.87 -1.25
N ALA A 415 12.67 -22.29 -1.94
CA ALA A 415 13.53 -23.04 -2.85
C ALA A 415 14.18 -24.22 -2.13
N VAL A 416 14.71 -24.03 -0.92
CA VAL A 416 15.25 -25.11 -0.09
C VAL A 416 14.22 -26.21 0.17
N ARG A 417 13.03 -25.87 0.67
CA ARG A 417 11.97 -26.85 0.98
C ARG A 417 11.50 -27.61 -0.24
N MET A 418 11.45 -26.91 -1.38
CA MET A 418 11.08 -27.47 -2.66
C MET A 418 12.11 -28.51 -3.12
N PHE A 419 13.41 -28.22 -3.08
CA PHE A 419 14.46 -29.21 -3.37
C PHE A 419 14.40 -30.39 -2.39
N GLU A 420 14.21 -30.12 -1.10
CA GLU A 420 14.07 -31.16 -0.07
C GLU A 420 12.87 -32.08 -0.34
N ALA A 421 11.71 -31.53 -0.71
CA ALA A 421 10.51 -32.29 -1.04
C ALA A 421 10.67 -33.19 -2.26
N LEU A 422 11.62 -32.86 -3.13
CA LEU A 422 11.92 -33.61 -4.36
C LEU A 422 13.02 -34.64 -4.21
N GLY A 423 13.66 -34.69 -3.04
CA GLY A 423 14.86 -35.49 -2.83
C GLY A 423 16.04 -35.02 -3.68
N GLU A 424 15.99 -33.79 -4.20
CA GLU A 424 17.04 -33.20 -5.03
C GLU A 424 18.02 -32.41 -4.14
N PRO A 425 19.32 -32.37 -4.48
CA PRO A 425 20.30 -31.63 -3.70
C PRO A 425 20.01 -30.12 -3.78
N VAL A 426 19.76 -29.50 -2.62
CA VAL A 426 19.61 -28.03 -2.52
C VAL A 426 20.90 -27.37 -3.02
N PRO A 427 20.85 -26.42 -3.99
CA PRO A 427 22.04 -25.76 -4.49
C PRO A 427 22.77 -24.95 -3.40
N ASP A 428 24.10 -24.90 -3.49
CA ASP A 428 24.96 -24.29 -2.47
C ASP A 428 24.66 -22.81 -2.14
N PRO A 429 24.29 -21.94 -3.11
CA PRO A 429 23.88 -20.57 -2.82
C PRO A 429 22.69 -20.51 -1.84
N PHE A 430 21.67 -21.36 -2.04
CA PHE A 430 20.50 -21.44 -1.16
C PHE A 430 20.86 -22.01 0.21
N LYS A 431 21.70 -23.05 0.27
CA LYS A 431 22.20 -23.58 1.56
C LYS A 431 22.96 -22.52 2.35
N LYS A 432 23.87 -21.78 1.72
CA LYS A 432 24.68 -20.73 2.36
C LYS A 432 23.80 -19.58 2.85
N ARG A 433 22.90 -19.08 2.00
CA ARG A 433 21.99 -17.98 2.36
C ARG A 433 20.97 -18.40 3.43
N SER A 434 20.39 -19.60 3.33
CA SER A 434 19.49 -20.14 4.36
C SER A 434 20.19 -20.29 5.71
N LYS A 435 21.44 -20.77 5.73
CA LYS A 435 22.25 -20.81 6.96
C LYS A 435 22.50 -19.41 7.53
N LEU A 436 22.86 -18.44 6.68
CA LEU A 436 23.11 -17.05 7.07
C LEU A 436 21.86 -16.36 7.63
N LEU A 437 20.69 -16.65 7.06
CA LEU A 437 19.40 -16.16 7.55
C LEU A 437 19.03 -16.80 8.89
N ARG A 438 19.25 -18.11 9.06
CA ARG A 438 18.99 -18.83 10.33
C ARG A 438 19.98 -18.44 11.44
N SER A 439 21.21 -18.02 11.10
CA SER A 439 22.19 -17.58 12.09
C SER A 439 21.96 -16.16 12.59
N ARG A 440 21.17 -15.34 11.87
CA ARG A 440 20.73 -14.02 12.35
C ARG A 440 19.60 -14.10 13.37
N ASP A 441 18.87 -15.21 13.43
CA ASP A 441 17.80 -15.45 14.41
C ASP A 441 18.30 -15.96 15.78
N ARG A 442 19.60 -16.27 15.90
CA ARG A 442 20.23 -16.78 17.12
C ARG A 442 21.16 -15.73 17.68
#